data_AF-A0A8S9MZJ1-F1
#
_entry.id   AF-A0A8S9MZJ1-F1
#
_cell.length_a   1.000
_cell.length_b   1.000
_cell.length_c   1.000
_cell.angle_alpha   90.00
_cell.angle_beta   90.00
_cell.angle_gamma   90.00
#
_symmetry.space_group_name_H-M   'P 1'
#
loop_
_entity.id
_entity.type
_entity.pdbx_description
1 polymer ?
#
loop_
_entity_poly.entity_id
_entity_poly.type
_entity_poly.pdbx_seq_one_letter_code
_entity_poly.pdbx_strand_id
1 'polypeptide(L)'
;MTLPVFSDTTPNRVYFRDQTGTVDFGQVGASVHQLKGSSSSVGAKRVKGLCVTFKEYCEANNYEGCVRCLQQVDIEYKALQTKLQDMFNLEKQIIQAGGKVPQVDIN
;
A
#
# COMPACT_ATOMS: atom_id res chain seq x y z
N MET A 1 -1.49 13.36 4.29
CA MET A 1 -0.29 12.55 3.98
C MET A 1 -0.59 11.75 2.72
N THR A 2 -0.62 12.44 1.58
CA THR A 2 -0.83 11.87 0.25
C THR A 2 0.54 11.60 -0.33
N LEU A 3 0.91 10.32 -0.50
CA LEU A 3 2.07 9.99 -1.34
C LEU A 3 1.62 10.20 -2.79
N PRO A 4 2.16 11.19 -3.53
CA PRO A 4 1.75 11.48 -4.90
C PRO A 4 2.13 10.39 -5.91
N VAL A 5 2.74 9.28 -5.47
CA VAL A 5 3.18 8.17 -6.34
C VAL A 5 2.05 7.16 -6.59
N PHE A 6 1.00 7.13 -5.76
CA PHE A 6 -0.05 6.11 -5.84
C PHE A 6 -1.48 6.65 -5.94
N SER A 7 -1.66 7.97 -6.06
CA SER A 7 -2.99 8.59 -6.00
C SER A 7 -3.59 8.96 -7.36
N ASP A 8 -3.15 8.37 -8.47
CA ASP A 8 -3.85 8.58 -9.74
C ASP A 8 -4.74 7.38 -10.10
N THR A 9 -6.04 7.64 -10.11
CA THR A 9 -7.18 6.74 -10.33
C THR A 9 -7.27 6.17 -11.75
N THR A 10 -6.19 6.19 -12.55
CA THR A 10 -6.18 5.66 -13.91
C THR A 10 -5.81 4.16 -13.92
N PRO A 11 -6.67 3.24 -14.42
CA PRO A 11 -6.52 1.80 -14.17
C PRO A 11 -5.31 1.09 -14.79
N ASN A 12 -4.45 1.75 -15.58
CA ASN A 12 -3.46 1.03 -16.40
C ASN A 12 -2.22 1.84 -16.84
N ARG A 13 -1.80 2.87 -16.10
CA ARG A 13 -0.49 3.49 -16.33
C ARG A 13 0.26 3.68 -15.03
N VAL A 14 1.02 2.66 -14.67
CA VAL A 14 2.10 2.88 -13.72
C VAL A 14 3.17 3.66 -14.45
N TYR A 15 3.31 4.95 -14.14
CA TYR A 15 4.47 5.71 -14.59
C TYR A 15 5.68 5.35 -13.74
N PHE A 16 6.22 4.16 -13.99
CA PHE A 16 7.58 3.79 -13.60
C PHE A 16 8.63 4.57 -14.38
N ARG A 17 8.22 5.37 -15.37
CA ARG A 17 9.11 6.00 -16.35
C ARG A 17 9.40 7.45 -15.96
N ASP A 18 10.66 7.82 -16.03
CA ASP A 18 11.15 9.20 -15.94
C ASP A 18 10.75 10.01 -17.18
N GLN A 19 11.19 11.28 -17.22
CA GLN A 19 10.94 12.21 -18.33
C GLN A 19 11.51 11.74 -19.70
N THR A 20 12.39 10.74 -19.70
CA THR A 20 13.02 10.14 -20.89
C THR A 20 12.39 8.81 -21.30
N GLY A 21 11.44 8.29 -20.51
CA GLY A 21 10.77 7.01 -20.78
C GLY A 21 11.47 5.79 -20.16
N THR A 22 12.57 5.99 -19.43
CA THR A 22 13.32 4.93 -18.73
C THR A 22 12.90 4.80 -17.27
N VAL A 23 13.07 3.62 -16.69
CA VAL A 23 12.66 3.36 -15.30
C VAL A 23 13.81 3.66 -14.35
N ASP A 24 13.63 4.63 -13.47
CA ASP A 24 14.55 4.87 -12.36
C ASP A 24 14.24 3.94 -11.19
N PHE A 25 14.87 2.77 -11.20
CA PHE A 25 14.73 1.77 -10.13
C PHE A 25 15.21 2.28 -8.76
N GLY A 26 16.12 3.27 -8.73
CA GLY A 26 16.59 3.89 -7.49
C GLY A 26 15.48 4.70 -6.84
N GLN A 27 14.80 5.54 -7.62
CA GLN A 27 13.66 6.32 -7.16
C GLN A 27 12.49 5.42 -6.72
N VAL A 28 12.14 4.43 -7.54
CA VAL A 28 11.08 3.45 -7.20
C VAL A 28 11.43 2.71 -5.92
N GLY A 29 12.68 2.24 -5.80
CA GLY A 29 13.16 1.54 -4.61
C GLY A 29 13.15 2.40 -3.34
N ALA A 30 13.31 3.72 -3.45
CA ALA A 30 13.17 4.64 -2.32
C ALA A 30 11.70 4.81 -1.90
N SER A 31 10.78 4.94 -2.86
CA SER A 31 9.34 4.98 -2.59
C SER A 31 8.82 3.69 -1.96
N VAL A 32 9.27 2.54 -2.43
CA VAL A 32 8.92 1.22 -1.86
C VAL A 32 9.44 1.10 -0.42
N HIS A 33 10.63 1.60 -0.13
CA HIS A 33 11.16 1.61 1.23
C HIS A 33 10.29 2.46 2.19
N GLN A 34 9.85 3.63 1.75
CA GLN A 34 8.94 4.46 2.53
C GLN A 34 7.58 3.79 2.73
N LEU A 35 7.03 3.15 1.69
CA LEU A 35 5.79 2.40 1.80
C LEU A 35 5.90 1.22 2.77
N LYS A 36 7.03 0.50 2.77
CA LYS A 36 7.34 -0.54 3.77
C LYS A 36 7.31 0.03 5.20
N GLY A 37 7.94 1.19 5.41
CA GLY A 37 7.96 1.85 6.72
C GLY A 37 6.56 2.21 7.21
N SER A 38 5.80 2.92 6.38
CA SER A 38 4.42 3.35 6.69
C SER A 38 3.46 2.17 6.88
N SER A 39 3.55 1.14 6.03
CA SER A 39 2.72 -0.06 6.20
C SER A 39 3.06 -0.84 7.47
N SER A 40 4.33 -0.85 7.89
CA SER A 40 4.74 -1.47 9.15
C SER A 40 4.21 -0.74 10.38
N SER A 41 4.19 0.61 10.39
CA SER A 41 3.76 1.39 11.55
C SER A 41 2.26 1.27 11.85
N VAL A 42 1.44 0.97 10.83
CA VAL A 42 -0.02 0.79 10.97
C VAL A 42 -0.46 -0.69 10.95
N GLY A 43 0.49 -1.64 10.98
CA GLY A 43 0.18 -3.07 11.02
C GLY A 43 -0.35 -3.65 9.70
N ALA A 44 -0.14 -2.98 8.56
CA ALA A 44 -0.53 -3.45 7.22
C ALA A 44 0.40 -4.59 6.71
N LYS A 45 0.34 -5.75 7.36
CA LYS A 45 1.27 -6.88 7.20
C LYS A 45 1.45 -7.34 5.75
N ARG A 46 0.37 -7.41 4.96
CA ARG A 46 0.41 -7.88 3.56
C ARG A 46 1.10 -6.87 2.63
N VAL A 47 0.72 -5.60 2.72
CA VAL A 47 1.37 -4.50 1.99
C VAL A 47 2.86 -4.44 2.34
N LYS A 48 3.21 -4.51 3.63
CA LYS A 48 4.59 -4.57 4.10
C LYS A 48 5.37 -5.73 3.46
N GLY A 49 4.78 -6.93 3.46
CA GLY A 49 5.40 -8.12 2.88
C GLY A 49 5.72 -7.94 1.39
N LEU A 50 4.76 -7.43 0.62
CA LEU A 50 4.97 -7.13 -0.80
C LEU A 50 6.05 -6.07 -1.03
N CYS A 51 6.17 -5.06 -0.15
CA CYS A 51 7.23 -4.05 -0.28
C CYS A 51 8.63 -4.63 -0.10
N VAL A 52 8.80 -5.74 0.64
CA VAL A 52 10.10 -6.43 0.75
C VAL A 52 10.48 -7.03 -0.60
N THR A 53 9.62 -7.86 -1.19
CA THR A 53 9.86 -8.49 -2.50
C THR A 53 9.96 -7.45 -3.62
N PHE A 54 9.19 -6.37 -3.56
CA PHE A 54 9.28 -5.28 -4.53
C PHE A 54 10.66 -4.62 -4.48
N LYS A 55 11.21 -4.36 -3.27
CA LYS A 55 12.54 -3.78 -3.15
C LYS A 55 13.62 -4.65 -3.80
N GLU A 56 13.53 -5.98 -3.63
CA GLU A 56 14.43 -6.95 -4.27
C GLU A 56 14.37 -6.86 -5.81
N TYR A 57 13.17 -6.71 -6.39
CA TYR A 57 13.04 -6.49 -7.84
C TYR A 57 13.58 -5.14 -8.32
N CYS A 58 13.48 -4.08 -7.51
CA CYS A 58 14.12 -2.80 -7.83
C CYS A 58 15.65 -2.94 -7.85
N GLU A 59 16.24 -3.63 -6.87
CA GLU A 59 17.68 -3.87 -6.79
C GLU A 59 18.19 -4.76 -7.93
N ALA A 60 17.36 -5.70 -8.40
CA ALA A 60 17.65 -6.54 -9.56
C ALA A 60 17.33 -5.88 -10.91
N ASN A 61 16.88 -4.61 -10.94
CA ASN A 61 16.37 -3.92 -12.14
C ASN A 61 15.33 -4.73 -12.93
N ASN A 62 14.53 -5.54 -12.23
CA ASN A 62 13.53 -6.40 -12.84
C ASN A 62 12.22 -5.63 -13.03
N TYR A 63 12.05 -5.05 -14.21
CA TYR A 63 10.86 -4.28 -14.56
C TYR A 63 9.57 -5.07 -14.41
N GLU A 64 9.53 -6.30 -14.94
CA GLU A 64 8.31 -7.12 -14.93
C GLU A 64 7.93 -7.51 -13.50
N GLY A 65 8.92 -7.85 -12.66
CA GLY A 65 8.73 -8.11 -11.23
C GLY A 65 8.22 -6.89 -10.47
N CYS A 66 8.76 -5.70 -10.77
CA CYS A 66 8.30 -4.43 -10.20
C CYS A 66 6.84 -4.14 -10.56
N VAL A 67 6.46 -4.32 -11.84
CA VAL A 67 5.08 -4.11 -12.31
C VAL A 67 4.12 -5.05 -11.59
N ARG A 68 4.45 -6.35 -11.50
CA ARG A 68 3.62 -7.33 -10.79
C ARG A 68 3.49 -7.00 -9.31
N CYS A 69 4.60 -6.67 -8.64
CA CYS A 69 4.56 -6.30 -7.22
C CYS A 69 3.69 -5.07 -6.98
N LEU A 70 3.77 -4.07 -7.85
CA LEU A 70 2.94 -2.89 -7.69
C LEU A 70 1.44 -3.20 -7.84
N GLN A 71 1.07 -4.02 -8.82
CA GLN A 71 -0.32 -4.46 -8.95
C GLN A 71 -0.81 -5.16 -7.67
N GLN A 72 0.03 -6.03 -7.08
CA GLN A 72 -0.31 -6.71 -5.82
C GLN A 72 -0.41 -5.72 -4.65
N VAL A 73 0.49 -4.73 -4.57
CA VAL A 73 0.44 -3.68 -3.54
C VAL A 73 -0.85 -2.89 -3.63
N ASP A 74 -1.28 -2.49 -4.83
CA ASP A 74 -2.53 -1.76 -5.04
C ASP A 74 -3.76 -2.58 -4.62
N ILE A 75 -3.80 -3.88 -4.99
CA ILE A 75 -4.87 -4.80 -4.59
C ILE A 75 -4.95 -4.92 -3.06
N GLU A 76 -3.83 -5.18 -2.40
CA GLU A 76 -3.78 -5.36 -0.94
C GLU A 76 -4.05 -4.05 -0.18
N TYR A 77 -3.58 -2.93 -0.71
CA TYR A 77 -3.88 -1.60 -0.16
C TYR A 77 -5.37 -1.30 -0.20
N LYS A 78 -6.02 -1.49 -1.37
CA LYS A 78 -7.46 -1.27 -1.53
C LYS A 78 -8.28 -2.21 -0.65
N ALA A 79 -7.91 -3.49 -0.60
CA ALA A 79 -8.58 -4.46 0.26
C ALA A 79 -8.47 -4.08 1.75
N LEU A 80 -7.31 -3.60 2.19
CA LEU A 80 -7.13 -3.09 3.56
C LEU A 80 -7.95 -1.83 3.81
N GLN A 81 -7.94 -0.88 2.87
CA GLN A 81 -8.70 0.36 2.96
C GLN A 81 -10.20 0.08 3.13
N THR A 82 -10.78 -0.81 2.33
CA THR A 82 -12.18 -1.22 2.45
C THR A 82 -12.47 -1.81 3.84
N LYS A 83 -11.64 -2.72 4.32
CA LYS A 83 -11.84 -3.36 5.64
C LYS A 83 -11.76 -2.37 6.80
N LEU A 84 -10.81 -1.43 6.75
CA LEU A 84 -10.71 -0.38 7.77
C LEU A 84 -11.91 0.56 7.71
N GLN A 85 -12.39 0.91 6.52
CA GLN A 85 -13.58 1.74 6.36
C GLN A 85 -14.82 1.05 6.95
N ASP A 86 -15.00 -0.24 6.68
CA ASP A 86 -16.10 -1.03 7.23
C ASP A 86 -16.01 -1.10 8.76
N MET A 87 -14.82 -1.34 9.31
CA MET A 87 -14.58 -1.35 10.76
C MET A 87 -14.96 -0.01 11.41
N PHE A 88 -14.48 1.12 10.87
CA PHE A 88 -14.83 2.44 11.40
C PHE A 88 -16.31 2.77 11.24
N ASN A 89 -16.96 2.28 10.18
CA ASN A 89 -18.41 2.45 10.02
C ASN A 89 -19.18 1.68 11.10
N LEU A 90 -18.76 0.45 11.43
CA LEU A 90 -19.33 -0.34 12.52
C LEU A 90 -19.11 0.33 13.89
N GLU A 91 -17.90 0.82 14.17
CA GLU A 91 -17.61 1.54 15.41
C GLU A 91 -18.51 2.78 15.58
N LYS A 92 -18.70 3.56 14.50
CA LYS A 92 -19.61 4.71 14.50
C LYS A 92 -21.06 4.28 14.80
N GLN A 93 -21.54 3.20 14.19
CA GLN A 93 -22.89 2.69 14.43
C GLN A 93 -23.08 2.25 15.89
N ILE A 94 -22.09 1.56 16.47
CA ILE A 94 -22.11 1.15 17.89
C ILE A 94 -22.23 2.38 18.80
N ILE A 95 -21.40 3.40 18.56
CA ILE A 95 -21.40 4.64 19.35
C ILE A 95 -22.72 5.39 19.19
N GLN A 96 -23.26 5.50 17.97
CA GLN A 96 -24.54 6.17 17.70
C GLN A 96 -25.73 5.46 18.35
N ALA A 97 -25.67 4.14 18.49
CA ALA A 97 -26.66 3.35 19.22
C ALA A 97 -26.50 3.41 20.75
N GLY A 98 -25.53 4.18 21.27
CA GLY A 98 -25.24 4.29 22.71
C GLY A 98 -24.40 3.13 23.28
N GLY A 99 -23.84 2.27 22.42
CA GLY A 99 -22.94 1.20 22.80
C GLY A 99 -21.50 1.68 23.02
N LYS A 100 -20.64 0.75 23.49
CA LYS A 100 -19.19 0.95 23.62
C LYS A 100 -18.46 0.00 22.67
N VAL A 101 -17.45 0.51 21.97
CA VAL A 101 -16.59 -0.32 21.11
C VAL A 101 -15.78 -1.28 22.00
N PRO A 102 -15.84 -2.60 21.77
CA PRO A 102 -15.10 -3.56 22.59
C PRO A 102 -13.60 -3.49 22.28
N GLN A 103 -12.76 -3.70 23.30
CA GLN A 103 -11.35 -3.97 23.08
C GLN A 103 -11.17 -5.43 22.67
N VAL A 104 -10.39 -5.65 21.61
CA VAL A 104 -10.05 -6.98 21.10
C VAL A 104 -8.59 -7.26 21.36
N ASP A 105 -8.31 -8.41 21.99
CA ASP A 105 -6.94 -8.89 22.18
C ASP A 105 -6.41 -9.43 20.84
N ILE A 106 -5.33 -8.82 20.35
CA ILE A 106 -4.63 -9.25 19.14
C ILE A 106 -3.45 -10.11 19.60
N ASN A 107 -3.70 -11.41 19.80
CA ASN A 107 -2.65 -12.42 20.02
C ASN A 107 -1.90 -12.76 18.73
#